data_AF-J9E6W5-F1
#
_entry.id   AF-J9E6W5-F1
#
_cell.length_a   1.000
_cell.length_b   1.000
_cell.length_c   1.000
_cell.angle_alpha   90.00
_cell.angle_beta   90.00
_cell.angle_gamma   90.00
#
_symmetry.space_group_name_H-M   'P 1'
#
loop_
_entity.id
_entity.type
_entity.pdbx_description
1 polymer ?
#
loop_
_entity_poly.entity_id
_entity_poly.type
_entity_poly.pdbx_seq_one_letter_code
_entity_poly.pdbx_strand_id
1 'polypeptide(L)'
;MNLVKRLDLQPKEIDYLKLSEEGKLLICETEGRVNSPSKQNLRLKLRLEARRRMWKHKLESLPSDEDIELFCSNLRNSATLSRSDDGKLVDYYKYKHVINIASNALQNFLSAETFMDLLQISKTKDEGYVAVDFIIDYLDLRDFLMMEVLPQIPSLANLNVSHITVRNSRFND
;
A
#
# COMPACT_ATOMS: atom_id res chain seq x y z
N MET A 1 29.15 13.70 -3.61
CA MET A 1 28.22 13.17 -2.59
C MET A 1 28.32 11.65 -2.59
N ASN A 2 28.59 11.03 -1.43
CA ASN A 2 28.90 9.60 -1.31
C ASN A 2 27.63 8.73 -1.33
N LEU A 3 27.59 7.69 -2.17
CA LEU A 3 26.46 6.76 -2.39
C LEU A 3 25.98 6.12 -1.07
N VAL A 4 26.91 5.94 -0.12
CA VAL A 4 26.67 5.35 1.20
C VAL A 4 25.68 6.17 2.04
N LYS A 5 25.61 7.49 1.85
CA LYS A 5 24.64 8.34 2.58
C LYS A 5 23.18 8.20 2.10
N ARG A 6 22.95 7.57 0.94
CA ARG A 6 21.60 7.36 0.37
C ARG A 6 21.01 5.99 0.69
N LEU A 7 21.83 5.08 1.20
CA LEU A 7 21.42 3.74 1.57
C LEU A 7 21.42 3.71 3.10
N ASP A 8 20.29 3.38 3.70
CA ASP A 8 20.11 3.24 5.15
C ASP A 8 20.79 1.95 5.63
N LEU A 9 22.11 1.91 5.47
CA LEU A 9 22.95 0.73 5.73
C LEU A 9 23.46 0.79 7.16
N GLN A 10 23.41 -0.35 7.84
CA GLN A 10 24.03 -0.48 9.15
C GLN A 10 25.56 -0.43 9.03
N PRO A 11 26.28 0.06 10.06
CA PRO A 11 27.74 0.19 10.02
C PRO A 11 28.48 -1.09 9.60
N LYS A 12 27.96 -2.26 10.03
CA LYS A 12 28.52 -3.58 9.66
C LYS A 12 28.42 -3.87 8.16
N GLU A 13 27.37 -3.39 7.49
CA GLU A 13 27.16 -3.56 6.05
C GLU A 13 28.08 -2.65 5.23
N ILE A 14 28.47 -1.50 5.79
CA ILE A 14 29.45 -0.58 5.20
C ILE A 14 30.84 -1.23 5.18
N ASP A 15 31.21 -1.98 6.21
CA ASP A 15 32.52 -2.64 6.28
C ASP A 15 32.67 -3.74 5.22
N TYR A 16 31.60 -4.49 4.91
CA TYR A 16 31.58 -5.44 3.79
C TYR A 16 31.76 -4.77 2.42
N LEU A 17 31.29 -3.53 2.25
CA LEU A 17 31.45 -2.78 1.00
C LEU A 17 32.88 -2.25 0.84
N LYS A 18 33.51 -1.79 1.92
CA LYS A 18 34.91 -1.32 1.90
C LYS A 18 35.89 -2.44 1.54
N LEU A 19 35.69 -3.64 2.09
CA LEU A 19 36.50 -4.82 1.75
C LEU A 19 36.37 -5.23 0.27
N SER A 20 35.28 -4.84 -0.40
CA SER A 20 35.09 -5.11 -1.84
C SER A 20 35.78 -4.10 -2.75
N GLU A 21 36.11 -2.89 -2.29
CA GLU A 21 36.82 -1.87 -3.09
C GLU A 21 38.34 -2.12 -3.14
N GLU A 22 38.93 -2.64 -2.06
CA GLU A 22 40.38 -2.92 -2.01
C GLU A 22 40.80 -4.13 -2.87
N GLY A 23 39.85 -4.95 -3.34
CA GLY A 23 40.14 -6.19 -4.05
C GLY A 23 40.07 -6.16 -5.59
N LYS A 24 39.69 -5.05 -6.24
CA LYS A 24 39.43 -5.07 -7.70
C LYS A 24 39.86 -3.80 -8.43
N LEU A 25 41.16 -3.59 -8.54
CA LEU A 25 41.78 -2.83 -9.64
C LEU A 25 42.62 -3.78 -10.49
N LEU A 26 41.96 -4.62 -11.29
CA LEU A 26 42.59 -5.24 -12.46
C LEU A 26 41.64 -5.17 -13.66
N ILE A 27 42.21 -4.63 -14.73
CA ILE A 27 41.65 -4.27 -16.02
C ILE A 27 41.34 -5.54 -16.83
N CYS A 28 40.19 -5.63 -17.50
CA CYS A 28 40.10 -5.84 -18.96
C CYS A 28 38.68 -6.15 -19.46
N GLU A 29 38.40 -5.52 -20.60
CA GLU A 29 37.63 -6.03 -21.74
C GLU A 29 36.09 -6.02 -21.76
N THR A 30 35.65 -5.34 -22.81
CA THR A 30 34.31 -5.11 -23.28
C THR A 30 33.80 -6.37 -23.98
N GLU A 31 33.25 -7.34 -23.24
CA GLU A 31 32.52 -8.45 -23.85
C GLU A 31 31.08 -8.57 -23.35
N GLY A 32 30.21 -8.96 -24.29
CA GLY A 32 28.77 -8.79 -24.28
C GLY A 32 28.11 -9.16 -22.95
N ARG A 33 27.29 -8.24 -22.42
CA ARG A 33 26.43 -8.50 -21.26
C ARG A 33 25.32 -9.49 -21.64
N VAL A 34 25.67 -10.76 -21.76
CA VAL A 34 24.73 -11.86 -21.58
C VAL A 34 24.23 -11.74 -20.15
N ASN A 35 22.96 -11.34 -19.99
CA ASN A 35 22.37 -11.25 -18.67
C ASN A 35 22.38 -12.65 -18.05
N SER A 36 23.29 -12.90 -17.11
CA SER A 36 23.30 -14.18 -16.39
C SER A 36 21.92 -14.40 -15.73
N PRO A 37 21.39 -15.63 -15.73
CA PRO A 37 20.15 -15.96 -15.04
C PRO A 37 20.13 -15.47 -13.58
N SER A 38 21.30 -15.45 -12.92
CA SER A 38 21.50 -14.91 -11.58
C SER A 38 21.24 -13.40 -11.47
N LYS A 39 21.63 -12.60 -12.48
CA LYS A 39 21.41 -11.15 -12.50
C LYS A 39 19.95 -10.78 -12.78
N GLN A 40 19.27 -11.57 -13.63
CA GLN A 40 17.83 -11.42 -13.85
C GLN A 40 17.03 -11.81 -12.60
N ASN A 41 17.41 -12.88 -11.92
CA ASN A 41 16.82 -13.31 -10.65
C ASN A 41 16.98 -12.25 -9.55
N LEU A 42 18.18 -11.67 -9.40
CA LEU A 42 18.42 -10.59 -8.45
C LEU A 42 17.56 -9.35 -8.74
N ARG A 43 17.46 -8.93 -10.01
CA ARG A 43 16.58 -7.80 -10.40
C ARG A 43 15.12 -8.07 -10.07
N LEU A 44 14.64 -9.30 -10.29
CA LEU A 44 13.28 -9.69 -9.93
C LEU A 44 13.08 -9.63 -8.41
N LYS A 45 13.99 -10.21 -7.62
CA LYS A 45 13.94 -10.17 -6.14
C LYS A 45 13.93 -8.74 -5.61
N LEU A 46 14.77 -7.87 -6.12
CA LEU A 46 14.81 -6.46 -5.72
C LEU A 46 13.50 -5.72 -6.06
N ARG A 47 12.91 -5.98 -7.24
CA ARG A 47 11.61 -5.40 -7.61
C ARG A 47 10.49 -5.88 -6.71
N LEU A 48 10.49 -7.16 -6.36
CA LEU A 48 9.49 -7.74 -5.45
C LEU A 48 9.62 -7.16 -4.04
N GLU A 49 10.83 -7.04 -3.51
CA GLU A 49 11.06 -6.45 -2.19
C GLU A 49 10.71 -4.95 -2.16
N ALA A 50 11.06 -4.19 -3.20
CA ALA A 50 10.65 -2.79 -3.33
C ALA A 50 9.11 -2.66 -3.36
N ARG A 51 8.43 -3.54 -4.09
CA ARG A 51 6.97 -3.60 -4.13
C ARG A 51 6.39 -3.95 -2.76
N ARG A 52 6.96 -4.93 -2.04
CA ARG A 52 6.53 -5.30 -0.69
C ARG A 52 6.65 -4.13 0.28
N ARG A 53 7.78 -3.42 0.29
CA ARG A 53 7.99 -2.24 1.15
C ARG A 53 7.01 -1.12 0.83
N MET A 54 6.79 -0.85 -0.45
CA MET A 54 5.80 0.14 -0.90
C MET A 54 4.40 -0.22 -0.40
N TRP A 55 3.99 -1.48 -0.53
CA TRP A 55 2.67 -1.92 -0.04
C TRP A 55 2.56 -1.87 1.47
N LYS A 56 3.61 -2.29 2.20
CA LYS A 56 3.64 -2.19 3.66
C LYS A 56 3.45 -0.74 4.11
N HIS A 57 4.21 0.18 3.53
CA HIS A 57 4.07 1.60 3.80
C HIS A 57 2.68 2.12 3.43
N LYS A 58 2.09 1.63 2.32
CA LYS A 58 0.74 2.04 1.91
C LYS A 58 -0.33 1.53 2.88
N LEU A 59 -0.20 0.30 3.38
CA LEU A 59 -1.04 -0.26 4.44
C LEU A 59 -0.92 0.54 5.74
N GLU A 60 0.31 0.88 6.15
CA GLU A 60 0.58 1.70 7.35
C GLU A 60 0.02 3.13 7.23
N SER A 61 -0.28 3.61 6.01
CA SER A 61 -0.87 4.93 5.78
C SER A 61 -2.41 4.94 5.72
N LEU A 62 -3.05 3.77 5.78
CA LEU A 62 -4.50 3.66 5.80
C LEU A 62 -5.08 4.05 7.17
N PRO A 63 -6.31 4.58 7.21
CA PRO A 63 -6.96 4.83 8.48
C PRO A 63 -7.33 3.52 9.18
N SER A 64 -7.20 3.49 10.51
CA SER A 64 -7.51 2.33 11.33
C SER A 64 -9.01 2.10 11.44
N ASP A 65 -9.39 0.91 11.90
CA ASP A 65 -10.80 0.54 12.10
C ASP A 65 -11.47 1.48 13.11
N GLU A 66 -10.77 1.86 14.20
CA GLU A 66 -11.30 2.82 15.17
C GLU A 66 -11.51 4.21 14.58
N ASP A 67 -10.60 4.68 13.72
CA ASP A 67 -10.75 5.95 13.01
C ASP A 67 -11.99 5.91 12.10
N ILE A 68 -12.19 4.80 11.39
CA ILE A 68 -13.33 4.57 10.50
C ILE A 68 -14.64 4.55 11.29
N GLU A 69 -14.72 3.79 12.39
CA GLU A 69 -15.91 3.72 13.24
C GLU A 69 -16.30 5.09 13.81
N LEU A 70 -15.31 5.85 14.29
CA LEU A 70 -15.51 7.20 14.81
C LEU A 70 -16.02 8.14 13.71
N PHE A 71 -15.42 8.08 12.52
CA PHE A 71 -15.88 8.83 11.36
C PHE A 71 -17.32 8.50 10.98
N CYS A 72 -17.66 7.22 10.86
CA CYS A 72 -19.01 6.76 10.52
C CYS A 72 -20.04 7.23 11.54
N SER A 73 -19.69 7.22 12.83
CA SER A 73 -20.53 7.73 13.92
C SER A 73 -20.77 9.24 13.77
N ASN A 74 -19.71 10.03 13.54
CA ASN A 74 -19.82 11.47 13.32
C ASN A 74 -20.63 11.81 12.07
N LEU A 75 -20.43 11.06 10.99
CA LEU A 75 -21.17 11.23 9.74
C LEU A 75 -22.66 11.00 9.96
N ARG A 76 -23.03 9.89 10.61
CA ARG A 76 -24.42 9.54 10.97
C ARG A 76 -25.09 10.57 11.87
N ASN A 77 -24.32 11.27 12.71
CA ASN A 77 -24.82 12.33 13.60
C ASN A 77 -25.03 13.65 12.87
N SER A 78 -24.21 13.94 11.85
CA SER A 78 -24.33 15.16 11.02
C SER A 78 -25.44 15.05 9.96
N ALA A 79 -25.83 13.81 9.61
CA ALA A 79 -26.75 13.52 8.52
C ALA A 79 -28.19 13.94 8.81
N THR A 80 -28.89 14.29 7.74
CA THR A 80 -30.33 14.59 7.75
C THR A 80 -31.12 13.34 7.43
N LEU A 81 -32.24 13.13 8.13
CA LEU A 81 -33.19 12.09 7.76
C LEU A 81 -33.82 12.45 6.42
N SER A 82 -33.81 11.52 5.46
CA SER A 82 -34.65 11.65 4.28
C SER A 82 -36.13 11.45 4.65
N ARG A 83 -37.01 12.10 3.89
CA ARG A 83 -38.45 11.80 3.88
C ARG A 83 -38.78 10.60 3.00
N SER A 84 -37.89 10.22 2.10
CA SER A 84 -37.93 8.97 1.35
C SER A 84 -37.27 7.84 2.13
N ASP A 85 -37.48 6.61 1.70
CA ASP A 85 -36.88 5.39 2.28
C ASP A 85 -35.34 5.31 2.07
N ASP A 86 -34.70 6.39 1.62
CA ASP A 86 -33.26 6.47 1.33
C ASP A 86 -32.38 6.64 2.58
N GLY A 87 -32.97 6.53 3.78
CA GLY A 87 -32.26 6.55 5.04
C GLY A 87 -31.67 7.91 5.41
N LYS A 88 -30.46 7.91 5.99
CA LYS A 88 -29.74 9.13 6.39
C LYS A 88 -28.94 9.66 5.19
N LEU A 89 -29.13 10.94 4.88
CA LEU A 89 -28.49 11.64 3.77
C LEU A 89 -27.52 12.72 4.27
N VAL A 90 -26.43 12.93 3.55
CA VAL A 90 -25.42 13.95 3.85
C VAL A 90 -25.10 14.77 2.60
N ASP A 91 -25.02 16.09 2.76
CA ASP A 91 -24.53 16.99 1.72
C ASP A 91 -23.01 17.13 1.80
N TYR A 92 -22.42 17.75 0.77
CA TYR A 92 -20.97 17.95 0.70
C TYR A 92 -20.41 18.77 1.87
N TYR A 93 -21.16 19.76 2.38
CA TYR A 93 -20.68 20.62 3.46
C TYR A 93 -20.56 19.86 4.78
N LYS A 94 -21.56 19.05 5.11
CA LYS A 94 -21.54 18.18 6.29
C LYS A 94 -20.48 17.10 6.17
N TYR A 95 -20.37 16.45 5.01
CA TYR A 95 -19.30 15.50 4.72
C TYR A 95 -17.92 16.13 4.93
N LYS A 96 -17.68 17.30 4.34
CA LYS A 96 -16.42 18.05 4.49
C LYS A 96 -16.15 18.43 5.94
N HIS A 97 -17.17 18.84 6.68
CA HIS A 97 -17.02 19.16 8.10
C HIS A 97 -16.56 17.95 8.91
N VAL A 98 -17.18 16.78 8.69
CA VAL A 98 -16.82 15.54 9.37
C VAL A 98 -15.42 15.05 8.97
N ILE A 99 -15.00 15.26 7.72
CA ILE A 99 -13.63 14.95 7.28
C ILE A 99 -12.60 15.82 7.98
N ASN A 100 -12.85 17.12 8.09
CA ASN A 100 -11.88 18.05 8.68
C ASN A 100 -11.56 17.75 10.16
N ILE A 101 -12.44 17.02 10.85
CA ILE A 101 -12.24 16.58 12.24
C ILE A 101 -11.74 15.14 12.34
N ALA A 102 -11.65 14.42 11.22
CA ALA A 102 -11.16 13.04 11.17
C ALA A 102 -9.63 12.97 11.20
N SER A 103 -9.09 11.76 11.35
CA SER A 103 -7.64 11.54 11.30
C SER A 103 -7.04 11.94 9.96
N ASN A 104 -5.74 12.27 9.94
CA ASN A 104 -5.03 12.62 8.70
C ASN A 104 -5.10 11.51 7.66
N ALA A 105 -5.12 10.25 8.10
CA ALA A 105 -5.26 9.10 7.21
C ALA A 105 -6.62 9.11 6.50
N LEU A 106 -7.71 9.38 7.22
CA LEU A 106 -9.04 9.55 6.62
C LEU A 106 -9.13 10.77 5.71
N GLN A 107 -8.55 11.91 6.11
CA GLN A 107 -8.54 13.11 5.26
C GLN A 107 -7.81 12.90 3.93
N ASN A 108 -6.72 12.14 3.95
CA ASN A 108 -5.98 11.77 2.73
C ASN A 108 -6.72 10.71 1.91
N PHE A 109 -7.53 9.87 2.56
CA PHE A 109 -8.24 8.77 1.93
C PHE A 109 -9.58 9.19 1.30
N LEU A 110 -10.36 10.00 2.02
CA LEU A 110 -11.67 10.50 1.62
C LEU A 110 -11.51 11.93 1.08
N SER A 111 -11.48 12.04 -0.24
CA SER A 111 -11.34 13.34 -0.89
C SER A 111 -12.70 13.94 -1.27
N ALA A 112 -12.67 15.16 -1.79
CA ALA A 112 -13.84 15.74 -2.45
C ALA A 112 -14.27 14.94 -3.69
N GLU A 113 -13.29 14.37 -4.41
CA GLU A 113 -13.53 13.53 -5.59
C GLU A 113 -14.31 12.27 -5.20
N THR A 114 -13.95 11.61 -4.09
CA THR A 114 -14.71 10.46 -3.57
C THR A 114 -16.19 10.79 -3.36
N PHE A 115 -16.49 11.95 -2.77
CA PHE A 115 -17.88 12.36 -2.58
C PHE A 115 -18.61 12.60 -3.91
N MET A 116 -17.95 13.26 -4.87
CA MET A 116 -18.54 13.54 -6.17
C MET A 116 -18.80 12.25 -6.96
N ASP A 117 -17.89 11.27 -6.89
CA ASP A 117 -18.08 9.96 -7.52
C ASP A 117 -19.28 9.23 -6.91
N LEU A 118 -19.39 9.21 -5.58
CA LEU A 118 -20.54 8.64 -4.88
C LEU A 118 -21.84 9.38 -5.19
N LEU A 119 -21.80 10.71 -5.30
CA LEU A 119 -22.95 11.52 -5.69
C LEU A 119 -23.40 11.20 -7.11
N GLN A 120 -22.47 11.05 -8.06
CA GLN A 120 -22.76 10.81 -9.46
C GLN A 120 -23.52 9.48 -9.68
N ILE A 121 -23.25 8.47 -8.86
CA ILE A 121 -23.91 7.16 -8.90
C ILE A 121 -25.13 7.08 -7.97
N SER A 122 -25.39 8.09 -7.15
CA SER A 122 -26.51 8.13 -6.22
C SER A 122 -27.83 8.43 -6.93
N LYS A 123 -28.94 7.97 -6.35
CA LYS A 123 -30.30 8.34 -6.80
C LYS A 123 -30.63 9.80 -6.53
N THR A 124 -29.99 10.38 -5.52
CA THR A 124 -30.18 11.75 -5.02
C THR A 124 -29.21 12.75 -5.64
N LYS A 125 -28.58 12.42 -6.77
CA LYS A 125 -27.56 13.26 -7.42
C LYS A 125 -28.06 14.68 -7.72
N ASP A 126 -29.31 14.79 -8.16
CA ASP A 126 -29.92 16.07 -8.56
C ASP A 126 -30.27 16.94 -7.34
N GLU A 127 -30.29 16.33 -6.14
CA GLU A 127 -30.52 17.00 -4.86
C GLU A 127 -29.21 17.34 -4.13
N GLY A 128 -28.06 16.84 -4.61
CA GLY A 128 -26.75 17.12 -4.01
C GLY A 128 -26.47 16.35 -2.71
N TYR A 129 -27.22 15.28 -2.45
CA TYR A 129 -27.06 14.45 -1.26
C TYR A 129 -26.52 13.06 -1.61
N VAL A 130 -25.79 12.46 -0.67
CA VAL A 130 -25.34 11.07 -0.72
C VAL A 130 -25.87 10.33 0.50
N ALA A 131 -26.31 9.09 0.31
CA ALA A 131 -26.68 8.21 1.42
C ALA A 131 -25.46 7.92 2.29
N VAL A 132 -25.60 8.06 3.60
CA VAL A 132 -24.52 7.78 4.57
C VAL A 132 -24.03 6.35 4.40
N ASP A 133 -24.95 5.39 4.19
CA ASP A 133 -24.60 3.99 4.04
C ASP A 133 -23.75 3.73 2.79
N PHE A 134 -23.91 4.49 1.70
CA PHE A 134 -23.00 4.38 0.54
C PHE A 134 -21.56 4.81 0.85
N ILE A 135 -21.39 5.80 1.72
CA ILE A 135 -20.05 6.24 2.15
C ILE A 135 -19.42 5.17 3.06
N ILE A 136 -20.24 4.52 3.90
CA ILE A 136 -19.80 3.41 4.76
C ILE A 136 -19.43 2.19 3.91
N ASP A 137 -20.28 1.79 2.97
CA ASP A 137 -20.02 0.66 2.05
C ASP A 137 -18.74 0.87 1.24
N TYR A 138 -18.42 2.12 0.86
CA TYR A 138 -17.16 2.45 0.19
C TYR A 138 -15.94 2.20 1.09
N LEU A 139 -16.04 2.51 2.39
CA LEU A 139 -15.00 2.25 3.38
C LEU A 139 -14.85 0.74 3.62
N ASP A 140 -15.95 -0.01 3.69
CA ASP A 140 -15.92 -1.46 3.91
C ASP A 140 -15.38 -2.22 2.68
N LEU A 141 -15.79 -1.83 1.47
CA LEU A 141 -15.29 -2.42 0.22
C LEU A 141 -13.77 -2.21 0.06
N ARG A 142 -13.22 -1.13 0.61
CA ARG A 142 -11.78 -0.90 0.66
C ARG A 142 -11.09 -1.97 1.50
N ASP A 143 -11.59 -2.25 2.70
CA ASP A 143 -10.99 -3.25 3.58
C ASP A 143 -10.94 -4.61 2.91
N PHE A 144 -12.03 -4.98 2.26
CA PHE A 144 -12.09 -6.18 1.42
C PHE A 144 -11.02 -6.19 0.30
N LEU A 145 -10.92 -5.12 -0.50
CA LEU A 145 -9.95 -5.05 -1.60
C LEU A 145 -8.49 -5.04 -1.12
N MET A 146 -8.21 -4.35 -0.02
CA MET A 146 -6.85 -4.18 0.50
C MET A 146 -6.35 -5.41 1.27
N MET A 147 -7.24 -6.06 2.02
CA MET A 147 -6.88 -7.23 2.84
C MET A 147 -7.03 -8.56 2.11
N GLU A 148 -8.01 -8.73 1.23
CA GLU A 148 -8.28 -10.03 0.62
C GLU A 148 -7.75 -10.15 -0.81
N VAL A 149 -7.84 -9.08 -1.62
CA VAL A 149 -7.56 -9.17 -3.06
C VAL A 149 -6.09 -8.89 -3.38
N LEU A 150 -5.50 -7.84 -2.79
CA LEU A 150 -4.12 -7.44 -3.10
C LEU A 150 -3.04 -8.45 -2.65
N PRO A 151 -3.16 -9.16 -1.50
CA PRO A 151 -2.20 -10.19 -1.12
C PRO A 151 -2.22 -11.42 -2.04
N GLN A 152 -3.33 -11.64 -2.76
CA GLN A 152 -3.51 -12.79 -3.65
C GLN A 152 -2.95 -12.60 -5.05
N ILE A 153 -2.39 -11.41 -5.39
CA ILE A 153 -1.69 -11.23 -6.66
C ILE A 153 -0.53 -12.24 -6.70
N PRO A 154 -0.47 -13.18 -7.67
CA PRO A 154 0.49 -14.30 -7.68
C PRO A 154 1.98 -13.89 -7.59
N SER A 155 2.31 -12.63 -7.92
CA SER A 155 3.64 -12.05 -7.68
C SER A 155 4.03 -11.91 -6.20
N LEU A 156 3.08 -12.07 -5.27
CA LEU A 156 3.25 -12.04 -3.82
C LEU A 156 2.95 -13.41 -3.18
N ALA A 157 2.05 -14.22 -3.75
CA ALA A 157 1.65 -15.53 -3.21
C ALA A 157 2.70 -16.64 -3.39
N ASN A 158 3.63 -16.52 -4.36
CA ASN A 158 4.64 -17.57 -4.64
C ASN A 158 5.82 -17.64 -3.64
N LEU A 159 5.72 -17.00 -2.47
CA LEU A 159 6.81 -16.96 -1.49
C LEU A 159 6.80 -18.09 -0.44
N ASN A 160 5.84 -19.02 -0.48
CA ASN A 160 5.78 -20.14 0.48
C ASN A 160 6.34 -21.49 -0.03
N VAL A 161 6.92 -21.57 -1.23
CA VAL A 161 7.51 -22.82 -1.72
C VAL A 161 8.99 -22.64 -2.05
N SER A 162 9.82 -22.69 -1.00
CA SER A 162 11.05 -23.49 -0.99
C SER A 162 11.78 -23.38 0.35
N HIS A 163 11.12 -23.79 1.44
CA HIS A 163 11.86 -24.47 2.50
C HIS A 163 11.92 -25.95 2.12
N ILE A 164 13.08 -26.58 2.36
CA ILE A 164 13.42 -28.00 2.13
C ILE A 164 13.83 -28.26 0.67
N THR A 165 15.12 -28.43 0.33
CA THR A 165 16.00 -29.47 0.85
C THR A 165 17.46 -29.01 0.80
N VAL A 166 18.04 -28.69 1.96
CA VAL A 166 19.48 -28.84 2.17
C VAL A 166 19.72 -30.34 2.27
N ARG A 167 20.25 -30.96 1.22
CA ARG A 167 20.99 -32.22 1.36
C ARG A 167 22.46 -31.95 1.13
N ASN A 168 23.15 -31.84 2.26
CA ASN A 168 24.57 -32.07 2.40
C ASN A 168 24.96 -33.34 1.64
N SER A 169 25.80 -33.22 0.61
CA SER A 169 26.79 -34.24 0.31
C SER A 169 28.14 -33.67 0.70
N ARG A 170 28.60 -34.15 1.86
CA ARG A 170 29.88 -33.86 2.47
C ARG A 170 31.02 -34.35 1.58
N PHE A 171 32.14 -33.66 1.72
CA PHE A 171 33.49 -34.21 1.59
C PHE A 171 33.71 -35.47 2.45
N ASN A 172 34.77 -36.20 2.08
CA ASN A 172 35.34 -37.46 2.59
C ASN A 172 35.07 -38.60 1.58
N ASP A 173 36.02 -39.12 0.81
CA ASP A 173 37.49 -39.09 0.87
C ASP A 173 38.11 -38.89 -0.52
#